data_AF-A0A2E0HYI1-F1
#
_entry.id   AF-A0A2E0HYI1-F1
#
_cell.length_a   1.000
_cell.length_b   1.000
_cell.length_c   1.000
_cell.angle_alpha   90.00
_cell.angle_beta   90.00
_cell.angle_gamma   90.00
#
_symmetry.space_group_name_H-M   'P 1'
#
loop_
_entity.id
_entity.type
_entity.pdbx_description
1 polymer ?
#
loop_
_entity_poly.entity_id
_entity_poly.type
_entity_poly.pdbx_seq_one_letter_code
_entity_poly.pdbx_strand_id
1 'polypeptide(L)'
;MTEKLANHQSVSLKIKTDRPVLKTPYQIKGVLMKQFPKSEIVPMLNGSYRKKYLYPRIQVKILNGEIIILGVKEGVDPLLKIKDSLSELNFGDITFNVENCSDEIGTQLFRLSSSLIEYNFISGWVALNQNTRKQYFSKDESGKLDFLNTLIGENIVFISKELGFDLTSNIFTKITLQSLDPIKTEQKNWGLFEGKFFTNVNLPNYIGVGNGITRGFGALFNSEVLGNDMENENSSEELNQVSLKSKPLIEKNNFSSSLIEIDINRVSKPKISKKRKTRRKKSFSRKPIKSEKNNFSKSKKKSEEPINYNSHEYHQKQHSIT
;
A
#
# COMPACT_ATOMS: atom_id res chain seq x y z
N MET A 1 -21.74 -13.20 22.20
CA MET A 1 -22.52 -13.44 20.97
C MET A 1 -21.56 -13.27 19.80
N THR A 2 -21.14 -14.37 19.20
CA THR A 2 -20.18 -14.45 18.09
C THR A 2 -20.98 -14.53 16.80
N GLU A 3 -21.48 -13.40 16.33
CA GLU A 3 -21.97 -13.31 14.96
C GLU A 3 -20.80 -13.46 14.00
N LYS A 4 -21.00 -14.30 12.99
CA LYS A 4 -20.02 -14.70 11.98
C LYS A 4 -19.25 -13.49 11.40
N LEU A 5 -17.97 -13.35 11.78
CA LEU A 5 -16.95 -12.59 11.04
C LEU A 5 -16.70 -13.12 9.61
N ALA A 6 -17.37 -14.21 9.22
CA ALA A 6 -17.01 -15.08 8.09
C ALA A 6 -17.15 -14.44 6.70
N ASN A 7 -17.63 -13.20 6.57
CA ASN A 7 -17.78 -12.54 5.27
C ASN A 7 -17.11 -11.15 5.16
N HIS A 8 -16.40 -10.70 6.20
CA HIS A 8 -15.69 -9.43 6.14
C HIS A 8 -14.38 -9.59 5.35
N GLN A 9 -14.28 -8.88 4.23
CA GLN A 9 -13.11 -8.92 3.37
C GLN A 9 -12.16 -7.75 3.64
N SER A 10 -12.68 -6.63 4.15
CA SER A 10 -11.93 -5.52 4.72
C SER A 10 -12.67 -4.86 5.88
N VAL A 11 -11.91 -4.15 6.70
CA VAL A 11 -12.43 -3.20 7.69
C VAL A 11 -11.51 -1.98 7.73
N SER A 12 -12.10 -0.79 7.69
CA SER A 12 -11.40 0.48 7.85
C SER A 12 -11.82 1.10 9.17
N LEU A 13 -10.88 1.27 10.10
CA LEU A 13 -11.09 2.04 11.32
C LEU A 13 -10.69 3.49 11.09
N LYS A 14 -11.61 4.40 11.32
CA LYS A 14 -11.39 5.84 11.33
C LYS A 14 -11.39 6.32 12.78
N ILE A 15 -10.22 6.74 13.25
CA ILE A 15 -9.97 7.12 14.63
C ILE A 15 -9.77 8.63 14.67
N LYS A 16 -10.71 9.30 15.32
CA LYS A 16 -10.62 10.73 15.65
C LYS A 16 -10.16 10.88 17.10
N THR A 17 -9.21 11.76 17.29
CA THR A 17 -8.62 12.07 18.60
C THR A 17 -8.96 13.49 19.04
N ASP A 18 -8.74 13.77 20.31
CA ASP A 18 -8.92 15.07 20.97
C ASP A 18 -8.22 16.24 20.28
N ARG A 19 -7.21 15.95 19.47
CA ARG A 19 -6.49 16.92 18.63
C ARG A 19 -5.92 16.25 17.37
N PRO A 20 -5.65 17.02 16.29
CA PRO A 20 -5.07 16.49 15.06
C PRO A 20 -3.73 15.77 15.30
N VAL A 21 -3.59 14.58 14.72
CA VAL A 21 -2.39 13.75 14.85
C VAL A 21 -1.34 14.15 13.83
N LEU A 22 -0.34 14.92 14.26
CA LEU A 22 0.83 15.31 13.46
C LEU A 22 2.00 14.32 13.67
N LYS A 23 1.72 13.03 13.51
CA LYS A 23 2.71 11.95 13.60
C LYS A 23 2.81 11.23 12.25
N THR A 24 3.72 10.28 12.14
CA THR A 24 3.87 9.44 10.94
C THR A 24 3.14 8.10 11.12
N PRO A 25 2.71 7.42 10.03
CA PRO A 25 2.17 6.07 10.13
C PRO A 25 3.12 5.08 10.83
N TYR A 26 4.43 5.30 10.78
CA TYR A 26 5.40 4.50 11.50
C TYR A 26 5.30 4.66 13.02
N GLN A 27 5.12 5.88 13.50
CA GLN A 27 4.97 6.15 14.93
C GLN A 27 3.67 5.53 15.45
N ILE A 28 2.57 5.63 14.68
CA ILE A 28 1.30 4.97 15.02
C ILE A 28 1.48 3.46 15.15
N LYS A 29 2.14 2.83 14.17
CA LYS A 29 2.46 1.40 14.26
C LYS A 29 3.27 1.08 15.51
N GLY A 30 4.25 1.91 15.85
CA GLY A 30 5.06 1.78 17.05
C GLY A 30 4.21 1.76 18.33
N VAL A 31 3.27 2.70 18.44
CA VAL A 31 2.32 2.76 19.57
C VAL A 31 1.45 1.52 19.64
N LEU A 32 0.84 1.11 18.53
CA LEU A 32 0.00 -0.11 18.46
C LEU A 32 0.78 -1.37 18.87
N MET A 33 2.03 -1.50 18.43
CA MET A 33 2.88 -2.65 18.79
C MET A 33 3.27 -2.64 20.27
N LYS A 34 3.44 -1.46 20.88
CA LYS A 34 3.76 -1.31 22.30
C LYS A 34 2.53 -1.57 23.19
N GLN A 35 1.36 -1.08 22.77
CA GLN A 35 0.10 -1.26 23.51
C GLN A 35 -0.43 -2.69 23.42
N PHE A 36 -0.26 -3.35 22.26
CA PHE A 36 -0.78 -4.69 22.00
C PHE A 36 0.34 -5.71 21.67
N PRO A 37 1.36 -5.90 22.52
CA PRO A 37 2.58 -6.63 22.15
C PRO A 37 2.36 -8.11 21.83
N LYS A 38 1.28 -8.71 22.36
CA LYS A 38 0.91 -10.12 22.14
C LYS A 38 -0.21 -10.29 21.09
N SER A 39 -0.68 -9.19 20.47
CA SER A 39 -1.76 -9.26 19.49
C SER A 39 -1.27 -9.74 18.12
N GLU A 40 -2.14 -10.48 17.43
CA GLU A 40 -1.92 -10.98 16.06
C GLU A 40 -1.68 -9.87 15.03
N ILE A 41 -2.01 -8.61 15.37
CA ILE A 41 -1.75 -7.45 14.52
C ILE A 41 -0.25 -7.12 14.41
N VAL A 42 0.54 -7.43 15.45
CA VAL A 42 1.95 -7.00 15.55
C VAL A 42 2.83 -7.57 14.42
N PRO A 43 2.78 -8.87 14.08
CA PRO A 43 3.51 -9.41 12.93
C PRO A 43 3.18 -8.74 11.58
N MET A 44 1.98 -8.17 11.44
CA MET A 44 1.54 -7.43 10.26
C MET A 44 2.11 -6.00 10.24
N LEU A 45 2.36 -5.43 11.42
CA LEU A 45 2.87 -4.07 11.59
C LEU A 45 4.39 -3.96 11.66
N ASN A 46 5.12 -5.00 12.11
CA ASN A 46 6.58 -4.96 12.26
C ASN A 46 7.35 -5.51 11.03
N GLY A 47 6.63 -6.04 10.03
CA GLY A 47 7.20 -6.60 8.82
C GLY A 47 7.64 -8.07 8.91
N SER A 48 7.32 -8.78 10.00
CA SER A 48 7.60 -10.22 10.15
C SER A 48 7.00 -11.04 9.01
N TYR A 49 5.84 -10.61 8.50
CA TYR A 49 5.18 -11.25 7.37
C TYR A 49 5.62 -10.77 5.98
N ARG A 50 6.70 -9.99 5.83
CA ARG A 50 7.22 -9.59 4.49
C ARG A 50 7.58 -10.75 3.56
N LYS A 51 7.79 -11.95 4.12
CA LYS A 51 8.06 -13.18 3.35
C LYS A 51 6.81 -14.01 3.11
N LYS A 52 5.69 -13.67 3.74
CA LYS A 52 4.41 -14.36 3.62
C LYS A 52 3.46 -13.57 2.70
N TYR A 53 3.47 -12.25 2.83
CA TYR A 53 2.63 -11.34 2.05
C TYR A 53 3.50 -10.30 1.36
N LEU A 54 3.24 -10.10 0.07
CA LEU A 54 3.82 -9.03 -0.73
C LEU A 54 3.01 -7.73 -0.59
N TYR A 55 1.71 -7.84 -0.32
CA TYR A 55 0.82 -6.71 -0.05
C TYR A 55 0.43 -6.65 1.44
N PRO A 56 0.59 -5.48 2.10
CA PRO A 56 0.35 -5.36 3.55
C PRO A 56 -1.14 -5.57 3.90
N ARG A 57 -1.39 -6.51 4.82
CA ARG A 57 -2.74 -6.82 5.32
C ARG A 57 -3.27 -5.77 6.30
N ILE A 58 -2.38 -5.02 6.95
CA ILE A 58 -2.72 -3.85 7.77
C ILE A 58 -1.99 -2.65 7.21
N GLN A 59 -2.73 -1.57 6.99
CA GLN A 59 -2.21 -0.30 6.49
C GLN A 59 -2.62 0.81 7.42
N VAL A 60 -1.68 1.69 7.73
CA VAL A 60 -1.93 2.85 8.59
C VAL A 60 -1.69 4.09 7.75
N LYS A 61 -2.62 5.03 7.85
CA LYS A 61 -2.63 6.31 7.14
C LYS A 61 -3.03 7.39 8.12
N ILE A 62 -2.60 8.61 7.83
CA ILE A 62 -3.02 9.80 8.56
C ILE A 62 -3.55 10.76 7.51
N LEU A 63 -4.84 11.09 7.62
CA LEU A 63 -5.55 11.91 6.66
C LEU A 63 -6.26 13.02 7.44
N ASN A 64 -5.96 14.27 7.12
CA ASN A 64 -6.54 15.44 7.81
C ASN A 64 -6.41 15.40 9.35
N GLY A 65 -5.31 14.83 9.85
CA GLY A 65 -5.05 14.67 11.28
C GLY A 65 -5.78 13.52 11.96
N GLU A 66 -6.60 12.76 11.23
CA GLU A 66 -7.27 11.54 11.72
C GLU A 66 -6.44 10.30 11.33
N ILE A 67 -6.51 9.27 12.16
CA ILE A 67 -5.80 8.01 11.90
C ILE A 67 -6.76 7.06 11.22
N ILE A 68 -6.34 6.55 10.06
CA ILE A 68 -7.06 5.49 9.36
C ILE A 68 -6.23 4.20 9.41
N ILE A 69 -6.84 3.13 9.89
CA ILE A 69 -6.26 1.78 9.86
C ILE A 69 -7.14 0.88 9.00
N LEU A 70 -6.60 0.41 7.89
CA LEU A 70 -7.26 -0.54 7.01
C LEU A 70 -6.72 -1.94 7.28
N GLY A 71 -7.61 -2.88 7.57
CA GLY A 71 -7.37 -4.32 7.54
C GLY A 71 -8.02 -4.94 6.29
N VAL A 72 -7.27 -5.77 5.56
CA VAL A 72 -7.78 -6.55 4.42
C VAL A 72 -7.45 -8.03 4.59
N LYS A 73 -8.38 -8.90 4.21
CA LYS A 73 -8.28 -10.37 4.36
C LYS A 73 -7.80 -10.74 5.77
N GLU A 74 -6.63 -11.35 5.90
CA GLU A 74 -6.12 -11.81 7.20
C GLU A 74 -5.89 -10.68 8.20
N GLY A 75 -5.84 -9.41 7.75
CA GLY A 75 -5.75 -8.24 8.63
C GLY A 75 -7.08 -7.82 9.27
N VAL A 76 -8.22 -8.38 8.86
CA VAL A 76 -9.53 -7.99 9.38
C VAL A 76 -9.68 -8.37 10.86
N ASP A 77 -9.56 -9.67 11.18
CA ASP A 77 -9.79 -10.16 12.54
C ASP A 77 -8.81 -9.54 13.56
N PRO A 78 -7.49 -9.44 13.27
CA PRO A 78 -6.56 -8.81 14.20
C PRO A 78 -6.88 -7.34 14.47
N LEU A 79 -7.43 -6.61 13.49
CA LEU A 79 -7.79 -5.22 13.66
C LEU A 79 -9.08 -5.06 14.48
N LEU A 80 -10.11 -5.87 14.19
CA LEU A 80 -11.35 -5.87 14.97
C LEU A 80 -11.10 -6.23 16.44
N LYS A 81 -10.23 -7.20 16.73
CA LYS A 81 -9.88 -7.60 18.11
C LYS A 81 -9.29 -6.48 18.97
N ILE A 82 -8.65 -5.47 18.37
CA ILE A 82 -8.06 -4.36 19.13
C ILE A 82 -8.94 -3.11 19.15
N LYS A 83 -9.96 -3.03 18.28
CA LYS A 83 -10.80 -1.83 18.07
C LYS A 83 -11.32 -1.25 19.37
N ASP A 84 -11.99 -2.07 20.19
CA ASP A 84 -12.65 -1.61 21.42
C ASP A 84 -11.66 -1.26 22.54
N SER A 85 -10.39 -1.65 22.40
CA SER A 85 -9.31 -1.32 23.34
C SER A 85 -8.53 -0.06 22.96
N LEU A 86 -8.87 0.60 21.84
CA LEU A 86 -8.24 1.84 21.40
C LEU A 86 -8.88 3.05 22.08
N SER A 87 -8.57 3.27 23.36
CA SER A 87 -9.02 4.46 24.10
C SER A 87 -8.04 5.63 24.05
N GLU A 88 -6.75 5.36 23.92
CA GLU A 88 -5.69 6.36 23.85
C GLU A 88 -4.50 5.88 23.00
N LEU A 89 -3.71 6.82 22.51
CA LEU A 89 -2.47 6.57 21.77
C LEU A 89 -1.32 7.33 22.43
N ASN A 90 -0.49 6.60 23.17
CA ASN A 90 0.61 7.16 23.94
C ASN A 90 1.96 6.99 23.21
N PHE A 91 2.55 8.11 22.78
CA PHE A 91 3.84 8.17 22.10
C PHE A 91 5.03 8.38 23.05
N GLY A 92 4.78 8.50 24.35
CA GLY A 92 5.76 8.75 25.41
C GLY A 92 5.86 10.23 25.77
N ASP A 93 6.07 11.09 24.77
CA ASP A 93 6.09 12.55 24.90
C ASP A 93 4.69 13.18 24.92
N ILE A 94 3.75 12.52 24.24
CA ILE A 94 2.38 13.00 24.05
C ILE A 94 1.41 11.82 24.02
N THR A 95 0.21 12.03 24.58
CA THR A 95 -0.91 11.08 24.50
C THR A 95 -2.06 11.74 23.77
N PHE A 96 -2.72 11.00 22.87
CA PHE A 96 -3.94 11.41 22.20
C PHE A 96 -5.08 10.54 22.72
N ASN A 97 -6.16 11.17 23.18
CA ASN A 97 -7.35 10.46 23.61
C ASN A 97 -8.24 10.19 22.41
N VAL A 98 -8.76 8.98 22.27
CA VAL A 98 -9.67 8.61 21.18
C VAL A 98 -11.06 9.11 21.55
N GLU A 99 -11.59 10.05 20.77
CA GLU A 99 -12.95 10.56 20.95
C GLU A 99 -13.97 9.69 20.21
N ASN A 100 -13.60 9.22 19.02
CA ASN A 100 -14.46 8.43 18.17
C ASN A 100 -13.63 7.42 17.40
N CYS A 101 -14.11 6.18 17.35
CA CYS A 101 -13.60 5.14 16.46
C CYS A 101 -14.78 4.57 15.69
N SER A 102 -14.88 4.94 14.42
CA SER A 102 -15.89 4.40 13.50
C SER A 102 -15.25 3.36 12.60
N ASP A 103 -16.05 2.39 12.17
CA ASP A 103 -15.62 1.34 11.26
C ASP A 103 -16.49 1.25 10.01
N GLU A 104 -15.83 0.99 8.89
CA GLU A 104 -16.46 0.70 7.62
C GLU A 104 -16.06 -0.71 7.19
N ILE A 105 -17.04 -1.58 6.98
CA ILE A 105 -16.84 -2.98 6.63
C ILE A 105 -17.06 -3.18 5.13
N GLY A 106 -16.09 -3.82 4.47
CA GLY A 106 -16.20 -4.20 3.06
C GLY A 106 -16.39 -5.71 2.90
N THR A 107 -17.41 -6.12 2.15
CA THR A 107 -17.78 -7.53 1.94
C THR A 107 -17.68 -7.99 0.48
N GLN A 108 -17.59 -7.07 -0.48
CA GLN A 108 -17.61 -7.36 -1.93
C GLN A 108 -16.45 -6.71 -2.68
N LEU A 109 -15.23 -6.97 -2.23
CA LEU A 109 -14.03 -6.38 -2.79
C LEU A 109 -13.60 -7.10 -4.07
N PHE A 110 -12.98 -6.34 -4.97
CA PHE A 110 -12.44 -6.79 -6.25
C PHE A 110 -13.47 -7.46 -7.16
N ARG A 111 -14.76 -7.14 -6.98
CA ARG A 111 -15.80 -7.47 -7.96
C ARG A 111 -15.75 -6.51 -9.13
N LEU A 112 -16.06 -7.03 -10.31
CA LEU A 112 -16.20 -6.21 -11.49
C LEU A 112 -17.53 -5.47 -11.45
N SER A 113 -17.51 -4.19 -11.80
CA SER A 113 -18.67 -3.34 -11.99
C SER A 113 -19.01 -3.24 -13.48
N SER A 114 -20.28 -3.00 -13.77
CA SER A 114 -20.75 -2.66 -15.11
C SER A 114 -20.37 -1.24 -15.52
N SER A 115 -20.16 -0.35 -14.56
CA SER A 115 -19.73 1.03 -14.76
C SER A 115 -18.29 1.25 -14.31
N LEU A 116 -17.71 2.37 -14.76
CA LEU A 116 -16.44 2.86 -14.22
C LEU A 116 -16.71 3.60 -12.92
N ILE A 117 -16.03 3.18 -11.86
CA ILE A 117 -16.08 3.79 -10.53
C ILE A 117 -14.93 4.80 -10.41
N GLU A 118 -15.23 6.03 -9.98
CA GLU A 118 -14.23 7.05 -9.68
C GLU A 118 -13.55 6.85 -8.30
N TYR A 119 -12.22 6.76 -8.33
CA TYR A 119 -11.36 6.76 -7.14
C TYR A 119 -10.41 7.95 -7.12
N ASN A 120 -10.41 8.68 -6.01
CA ASN A 120 -9.48 9.79 -5.77
C ASN A 120 -8.27 9.34 -4.95
N PHE A 121 -7.08 9.81 -5.32
CA PHE A 121 -5.88 9.65 -4.50
C PHE A 121 -5.92 10.63 -3.33
N ILE A 122 -6.41 10.19 -2.17
CA ILE A 122 -6.46 11.00 -0.94
C ILE A 122 -5.11 11.12 -0.23
N SER A 123 -4.10 10.43 -0.75
CA SER A 123 -2.68 10.63 -0.40
C SER A 123 -1.86 10.41 -1.66
N GLY A 124 -0.73 11.10 -1.78
CA GLY A 124 0.10 11.04 -2.98
C GLY A 124 0.45 9.62 -3.43
N TRP A 125 0.22 9.34 -4.71
CA TRP A 125 0.46 8.04 -5.32
C TRP A 125 1.88 7.92 -5.84
N VAL A 126 2.67 7.04 -5.22
CA VAL A 126 4.05 6.82 -5.61
C VAL A 126 4.12 5.80 -6.75
N ALA A 127 3.95 6.28 -7.98
CA ALA A 127 4.00 5.47 -9.19
C ALA A 127 5.45 5.15 -9.61
N LEU A 128 6.38 6.10 -9.47
CA LEU A 128 7.74 5.94 -10.00
C LEU A 128 8.75 5.57 -8.93
N ASN A 129 9.43 4.44 -9.14
CA ASN A 129 10.60 4.04 -8.39
C ASN A 129 11.85 4.12 -9.29
N GLN A 130 13.01 3.71 -8.79
CA GLN A 130 14.27 3.78 -9.55
C GLN A 130 14.23 3.01 -10.88
N ASN A 131 13.45 1.94 -10.97
CA ASN A 131 13.36 1.08 -12.15
C ASN A 131 12.38 1.64 -13.20
N THR A 132 11.24 2.17 -12.76
CA THR A 132 10.21 2.69 -13.66
C THR A 132 10.46 4.13 -14.11
N ARG A 133 11.24 4.90 -13.32
CA ARG A 133 11.54 6.30 -13.60
C ARG A 133 12.16 6.53 -14.98
N LYS A 134 13.16 5.74 -15.36
CA LYS A 134 13.84 5.90 -16.66
C LYS A 134 12.87 5.67 -17.83
N GLN A 135 12.02 4.66 -17.73
CA GLN A 135 11.02 4.33 -18.75
C GLN A 135 9.95 5.41 -18.87
N TYR A 136 9.56 6.04 -17.75
CA TYR A 136 8.62 7.14 -17.74
C TYR A 136 9.19 8.39 -18.42
N PHE A 137 10.41 8.79 -18.07
CA PHE A 137 11.03 10.00 -18.62
C PHE A 137 11.50 9.86 -20.06
N SER A 138 11.60 8.65 -20.61
CA SER A 138 11.90 8.43 -22.03
C SER A 138 10.66 8.54 -22.95
N LYS A 139 9.47 8.78 -22.39
CA LYS A 139 8.22 8.88 -23.14
C LYS A 139 7.77 10.33 -23.30
N ASP A 140 7.01 10.58 -24.34
CA ASP A 140 6.25 11.81 -24.55
C ASP A 140 5.04 11.88 -23.59
N GLU A 141 4.25 12.96 -23.65
CA GLU A 141 3.14 13.18 -22.71
C GLU A 141 2.05 12.11 -22.80
N SER A 142 1.66 11.72 -24.02
CA SER A 142 0.69 10.63 -24.22
C SER A 142 1.26 9.31 -23.71
N GLY A 143 2.50 8.96 -24.05
CA GLY A 143 3.14 7.75 -23.58
C GLY A 143 3.31 7.70 -22.06
N LYS A 144 3.57 8.85 -21.41
CA LYS A 144 3.61 8.97 -19.95
C LYS A 144 2.25 8.67 -19.32
N LEU A 145 1.17 9.21 -19.87
CA LEU A 145 -0.20 8.94 -19.43
C LEU A 145 -0.55 7.46 -19.57
N ASP A 146 -0.29 6.86 -20.73
CA ASP A 146 -0.57 5.45 -20.97
C ASP A 146 0.25 4.55 -20.05
N PHE A 147 1.51 4.91 -19.79
CA PHE A 147 2.36 4.20 -18.85
C PHE A 147 1.79 4.22 -17.43
N LEU A 148 1.36 5.39 -16.94
CA LEU A 148 0.77 5.52 -15.60
C LEU A 148 -0.58 4.80 -15.51
N ASN A 149 -1.42 4.92 -16.54
CA ASN A 149 -2.70 4.24 -16.59
C ASN A 149 -2.55 2.71 -16.60
N THR A 150 -1.62 2.20 -17.40
CA THR A 150 -1.28 0.76 -17.40
C THR A 150 -0.77 0.33 -16.03
N LEU A 151 0.12 1.11 -15.42
CA LEU A 151 0.70 0.81 -14.12
C LEU A 151 -0.34 0.73 -12.99
N ILE A 152 -1.34 1.62 -12.97
CA ILE A 152 -2.40 1.55 -11.95
C ILE A 152 -3.27 0.30 -12.15
N GLY A 153 -3.60 -0.05 -13.38
CA GLY A 153 -4.31 -1.29 -13.70
C GLY A 153 -3.53 -2.55 -13.29
N GLU A 154 -2.24 -2.61 -13.63
CA GLU A 154 -1.36 -3.72 -13.21
C GLU A 154 -1.27 -3.83 -11.68
N ASN A 155 -1.23 -2.70 -10.97
CA ASN A 155 -1.24 -2.69 -9.50
C ASN A 155 -2.55 -3.26 -8.95
N ILE A 156 -3.71 -2.90 -9.51
CA ILE A 156 -5.01 -3.44 -9.08
C ILE A 156 -5.07 -4.96 -9.28
N VAL A 157 -4.68 -5.44 -10.46
CA VAL A 157 -4.64 -6.88 -10.76
C VAL A 157 -3.65 -7.60 -9.83
N PHE A 158 -2.48 -7.00 -9.57
CA PHE A 158 -1.51 -7.55 -8.62
C PHE A 158 -2.10 -7.70 -7.21
N ILE A 159 -2.77 -6.66 -6.71
CA ILE A 159 -3.37 -6.66 -5.36
C ILE A 159 -4.48 -7.72 -5.28
N SER A 160 -5.33 -7.79 -6.32
CA SER A 160 -6.38 -8.82 -6.43
C SER A 160 -5.81 -10.22 -6.27
N LYS A 161 -4.80 -10.57 -7.09
CA LYS A 161 -4.11 -11.87 -7.04
C LYS A 161 -3.42 -12.13 -5.71
N GLU A 162 -2.78 -11.12 -5.12
CA GLU A 162 -2.06 -11.24 -3.85
C GLU A 162 -3.00 -11.39 -2.64
N LEU A 163 -4.22 -10.87 -2.73
CA LEU A 163 -5.26 -11.07 -1.72
C LEU A 163 -6.08 -12.35 -1.98
N GLY A 164 -5.89 -13.01 -3.12
CA GLY A 164 -6.65 -14.20 -3.49
C GLY A 164 -8.08 -13.89 -3.92
N PHE A 165 -8.27 -12.75 -4.61
CA PHE A 165 -9.49 -12.46 -5.35
C PHE A 165 -9.31 -12.88 -6.82
N ASP A 166 -10.35 -13.49 -7.37
CA ASP A 166 -10.36 -13.93 -8.76
C ASP A 166 -11.16 -12.92 -9.59
N LEU A 167 -10.45 -12.15 -10.42
CA LEU A 167 -11.07 -11.35 -11.47
C LEU A 167 -11.46 -12.28 -12.62
N THR A 168 -12.72 -12.28 -13.01
CA THR A 168 -13.28 -13.20 -14.03
C THR A 168 -13.01 -12.72 -15.45
N SER A 169 -12.75 -11.42 -15.64
CA SER A 169 -12.43 -10.82 -16.94
C SER A 169 -11.45 -9.65 -16.81
N ASN A 170 -11.13 -9.03 -17.94
CA ASN A 170 -10.22 -7.89 -18.00
C ASN A 170 -10.79 -6.68 -17.27
N ILE A 171 -9.88 -5.85 -16.77
CA ILE A 171 -10.25 -4.60 -16.09
C ILE A 171 -9.98 -3.42 -17.02
N PHE A 172 -10.74 -2.36 -16.83
CA PHE A 172 -10.55 -1.10 -17.54
C PHE A 172 -10.05 -0.06 -16.57
N THR A 173 -9.08 0.74 -17.01
CA THR A 173 -8.58 1.86 -16.22
C THR A 173 -8.43 3.12 -17.05
N LYS A 174 -8.69 4.27 -16.44
CA LYS A 174 -8.43 5.60 -16.98
C LYS A 174 -7.90 6.48 -15.86
N ILE A 175 -6.85 7.25 -16.10
CA ILE A 175 -6.28 8.14 -15.08
C ILE A 175 -6.46 9.61 -15.48
N THR A 176 -6.67 10.47 -14.49
CA THR A 176 -6.69 11.93 -14.65
C THR A 176 -5.77 12.56 -13.60
N LEU A 177 -4.78 13.31 -14.06
CA LEU A 177 -3.73 13.92 -13.25
C LEU A 177 -3.69 15.44 -13.46
N GLN A 178 -3.27 16.17 -12.42
CA GLN A 178 -3.03 17.62 -12.54
C GLN A 178 -1.70 17.93 -13.21
N SER A 179 -0.73 17.03 -13.15
CA SER A 179 0.60 17.22 -13.72
C SER A 179 1.24 15.89 -14.13
N LEU A 180 2.01 15.90 -15.21
CA LEU A 180 2.89 14.80 -15.60
C LEU A 180 4.30 14.91 -14.99
N ASP A 181 4.59 16.00 -14.29
CA ASP A 181 5.83 16.14 -13.55
C ASP A 181 5.65 15.60 -12.12
N PRO A 182 6.36 14.53 -11.76
CA PRO A 182 6.19 13.92 -10.45
C PRO A 182 6.82 14.76 -9.34
N ILE A 183 6.12 14.85 -8.21
CA ILE A 183 6.66 15.40 -6.97
C ILE A 183 7.70 14.41 -6.43
N LYS A 184 8.91 14.89 -6.13
CA LYS A 184 10.00 14.03 -5.61
C LYS A 184 9.82 13.80 -4.12
N THR A 185 9.82 12.55 -3.68
CA THR A 185 9.85 12.22 -2.25
C THR A 185 11.26 12.43 -1.67
N GLU A 186 11.35 12.99 -0.47
CA GLU A 186 12.63 13.30 0.22
C GLU A 186 13.58 12.09 0.37
N GLN A 187 13.05 10.91 0.68
CA GLN A 187 13.89 9.80 1.13
C GLN A 187 14.45 8.91 0.00
N LYS A 188 13.86 8.95 -1.20
CA LYS A 188 14.16 7.95 -2.25
C LYS A 188 14.08 8.45 -3.69
N ASN A 189 13.90 9.76 -3.90
CA ASN A 189 13.70 10.31 -5.24
C ASN A 189 12.58 9.56 -6.01
N TRP A 190 11.59 9.04 -5.30
CA TRP A 190 10.41 8.45 -5.92
C TRP A 190 9.54 9.55 -6.52
N GLY A 191 8.85 9.22 -7.60
CA GLY A 191 7.92 10.12 -8.26
C GLY A 191 6.50 9.88 -7.78
N LEU A 192 5.94 10.92 -7.15
CA LEU A 192 4.60 10.96 -6.58
C LEU A 192 3.68 11.78 -7.50
N PHE A 193 2.45 11.29 -7.69
CA PHE A 193 1.40 11.95 -8.44
C PHE A 193 0.15 12.13 -7.59
N GLU A 194 -0.66 13.10 -7.98
CA GLU A 194 -1.95 13.43 -7.39
C GLU A 194 -2.99 13.50 -8.51
N GLY A 195 -4.23 13.15 -8.17
CA GLY A 195 -5.34 13.11 -9.11
C GLY A 195 -6.33 12.00 -8.78
N LYS A 196 -6.92 11.44 -9.82
CA LYS A 196 -7.93 10.40 -9.72
C LYS A 196 -7.80 9.38 -10.84
N PHE A 197 -8.46 8.25 -10.69
CA PHE A 197 -8.59 7.27 -11.75
C PHE A 197 -9.97 6.63 -11.69
N PHE A 198 -10.31 5.97 -12.78
CA PHE A 198 -11.56 5.26 -12.98
C PHE A 198 -11.24 3.80 -13.23
N THR A 199 -12.02 2.90 -12.64
CA THR A 199 -11.91 1.47 -12.95
C THR A 199 -13.24 0.77 -12.77
N ASN A 200 -13.45 -0.32 -13.50
CA ASN A 200 -14.61 -1.20 -13.31
C ASN A 200 -14.38 -2.22 -12.19
N VAL A 201 -13.56 -1.93 -11.19
CA VAL A 201 -13.24 -2.83 -10.08
C VAL A 201 -13.62 -2.16 -8.76
N ASN A 202 -14.44 -2.82 -7.95
CA ASN A 202 -14.77 -2.34 -6.63
C ASN A 202 -13.59 -2.52 -5.67
N LEU A 203 -13.01 -1.42 -5.21
CA LEU A 203 -11.91 -1.36 -4.24
C LEU A 203 -12.41 -0.79 -2.90
N PRO A 204 -11.93 -1.31 -1.75
CA PRO A 204 -12.31 -0.76 -0.46
C PRO A 204 -11.73 0.64 -0.26
N ASN A 205 -12.48 1.49 0.43
CA ASN A 205 -11.99 2.80 0.86
C ASN A 205 -10.70 2.65 1.68
N TYR A 206 -9.80 3.62 1.47
CA TYR A 206 -8.48 3.72 2.08
C TYR A 206 -7.47 2.65 1.66
N ILE A 207 -7.75 1.81 0.66
CA ILE A 207 -6.76 0.88 0.12
C ILE A 207 -5.56 1.63 -0.47
N GLY A 208 -4.36 1.13 -0.24
CA GLY A 208 -3.13 1.73 -0.78
C GLY A 208 -2.68 1.04 -2.07
N VAL A 209 -2.29 1.82 -3.07
CA VAL A 209 -1.76 1.33 -4.35
C VAL A 209 -0.38 1.93 -4.68
N GLY A 210 0.41 1.24 -5.50
CA GLY A 210 1.76 1.67 -5.88
C GLY A 210 2.82 1.43 -4.80
N ASN A 211 3.85 2.28 -4.77
CA ASN A 211 4.98 2.11 -3.86
C ASN A 211 4.73 2.78 -2.50
N GLY A 212 5.42 2.31 -1.46
CA GLY A 212 5.39 2.99 -0.16
C GLY A 212 4.07 2.87 0.62
N ILE A 213 3.19 1.92 0.26
CA ILE A 213 1.89 1.67 0.93
C ILE A 213 2.02 1.59 2.46
N THR A 214 3.07 0.95 2.97
CA THR A 214 3.29 0.84 4.43
C THR A 214 3.60 2.18 5.12
N ARG A 215 3.85 3.23 4.35
CA ARG A 215 4.10 4.62 4.80
C ARG A 215 2.86 5.51 4.63
N GLY A 216 1.75 4.95 4.16
CA GLY A 216 0.48 5.65 3.98
C GLY A 216 0.25 6.26 2.60
N PHE A 217 1.17 6.07 1.64
CA PHE A 217 1.02 6.56 0.27
C PHE A 217 -0.02 5.79 -0.55
N GLY A 218 -0.52 6.44 -1.61
CA GLY A 218 -1.42 5.85 -2.61
C GLY A 218 -2.76 5.39 -2.06
N ALA A 219 -3.20 5.93 -0.93
CA ALA A 219 -4.54 5.74 -0.39
C ALA A 219 -5.61 6.20 -1.38
N LEU A 220 -6.66 5.39 -1.52
CA LEU A 220 -7.79 5.65 -2.41
C LEU A 220 -9.06 5.94 -1.60
N PHE A 221 -9.96 6.72 -2.16
CA PHE A 221 -11.33 6.85 -1.67
C PHE A 221 -12.29 6.84 -2.86
N ASN A 222 -13.37 6.09 -2.73
CA ASN A 222 -14.45 6.10 -3.71
C ASN A 222 -15.20 7.43 -3.58
N SER A 223 -15.30 8.19 -4.67
CA SER A 223 -16.01 9.49 -4.67
C SER A 223 -17.45 9.40 -5.13
N GLU A 224 -17.91 8.24 -5.59
CA GLU A 224 -19.30 8.00 -5.94
C GLU A 224 -20.11 7.66 -4.70
N VAL A 225 -20.73 8.69 -4.12
CA VAL A 225 -21.95 8.53 -3.34
C VAL A 225 -23.11 8.60 -4.32
N LEU A 226 -23.89 7.52 -4.43
CA LEU A 226 -25.11 7.30 -5.24
C LEU A 226 -24.90 6.70 -6.63
N GLY A 227 -25.33 5.44 -6.82
CA GLY A 227 -25.63 4.91 -8.16
C GLY A 227 -25.63 3.40 -8.31
N ASN A 228 -26.66 2.74 -7.79
CA ASN A 228 -27.26 1.46 -8.22
C ASN A 228 -26.35 0.30 -8.64
N ASP A 229 -26.36 -0.74 -7.79
CA ASP A 229 -26.13 -2.12 -8.19
C ASP A 229 -27.14 -2.52 -9.28
N MET A 230 -26.74 -2.39 -10.55
CA MET A 230 -27.43 -3.03 -11.67
C MET A 230 -26.42 -3.93 -12.38
N GLU A 231 -26.48 -5.21 -12.02
CA GLU A 231 -25.85 -6.29 -12.77
C GLU A 231 -26.49 -6.33 -14.16
N ASN A 232 -25.76 -5.85 -15.17
CA ASN A 232 -26.11 -6.00 -16.58
C ASN A 232 -24.95 -6.73 -17.25
N GLU A 233 -25.19 -7.96 -17.71
CA GLU A 233 -24.19 -8.82 -18.36
C GLU A 233 -23.65 -8.24 -19.68
N ASN A 234 -24.27 -7.18 -20.22
CA ASN A 234 -23.85 -6.50 -21.45
C ASN A 234 -22.77 -5.41 -21.26
N SER A 235 -22.35 -5.12 -20.02
CA SER A 235 -21.51 -3.94 -19.73
C SER A 235 -20.06 -4.04 -20.17
N SER A 236 -19.48 -5.25 -20.22
CA SER A 236 -18.10 -5.45 -20.64
C SER A 236 -17.88 -5.16 -22.12
N GLU A 237 -18.87 -5.44 -22.98
CA GLU A 237 -18.80 -5.11 -24.41
C GLU A 237 -18.90 -3.60 -24.63
N GLU A 238 -19.74 -2.91 -23.86
CA GLU A 238 -19.85 -1.45 -23.90
C GLU A 238 -18.55 -0.76 -23.46
N LEU A 239 -17.93 -1.20 -22.36
CA LEU A 239 -16.64 -0.66 -21.90
C LEU A 239 -15.52 -0.89 -22.91
N ASN A 240 -15.52 -2.04 -23.59
CA ASN A 240 -14.60 -2.31 -24.70
C ASN A 240 -14.77 -1.32 -25.86
N GLN A 241 -16.01 -1.08 -26.29
CA GLN A 241 -16.29 -0.09 -27.34
C GLN A 241 -15.90 1.33 -26.92
N VAL A 242 -16.15 1.70 -25.65
CA VAL A 242 -15.74 3.00 -25.09
C VAL A 242 -14.22 3.11 -25.07
N SER A 243 -13.51 2.05 -24.68
CA SER A 243 -12.05 2.00 -24.68
C SER A 243 -11.47 2.27 -26.07
N LEU A 244 -11.99 1.58 -27.10
CA LEU A 244 -11.56 1.76 -28.49
C LEU A 244 -11.77 3.18 -29.04
N LYS A 245 -12.80 3.88 -28.56
CA LYS A 245 -13.12 5.26 -28.99
C LYS A 245 -12.45 6.33 -28.14
N SER A 246 -11.96 5.97 -26.96
CA SER A 246 -11.40 6.93 -26.01
C SER A 246 -10.06 7.50 -26.49
N LYS A 247 -9.87 8.81 -26.31
CA LYS A 247 -8.64 9.52 -26.64
C LYS A 247 -8.08 10.20 -25.41
N PRO A 248 -6.75 10.31 -25.28
CA PRO A 248 -6.15 11.09 -24.22
C PRO A 248 -6.49 12.57 -24.39
N LEU A 249 -6.62 13.27 -23.26
CA LEU A 249 -6.78 14.71 -23.18
C LEU A 249 -5.53 15.30 -22.52
N ILE A 250 -4.86 16.21 -23.21
CA ILE A 250 -3.64 16.87 -22.73
C ILE A 250 -3.93 18.37 -22.73
N GLU A 251 -4.35 18.86 -21.57
CA GLU A 251 -4.61 20.28 -21.32
C GLU A 251 -3.83 20.73 -20.10
N LYS A 252 -3.57 22.04 -20.01
CA LYS A 252 -2.85 22.60 -18.87
C LYS A 252 -3.61 22.27 -17.57
N ASN A 253 -2.91 21.63 -16.63
CA ASN A 253 -3.44 21.17 -15.36
C ASN A 253 -4.54 20.09 -15.43
N ASN A 254 -4.76 19.47 -16.60
CA ASN A 254 -5.76 18.43 -16.80
C ASN A 254 -5.25 17.41 -17.83
N PHE A 255 -4.57 16.37 -17.34
CA PHE A 255 -4.03 15.29 -18.16
C PHE A 255 -4.86 14.03 -17.94
N SER A 256 -5.63 13.61 -18.93
CA SER A 256 -6.45 12.41 -18.86
C SER A 256 -6.02 11.39 -19.90
N SER A 257 -5.83 10.14 -19.51
CA SER A 257 -5.51 9.06 -20.46
C SER A 257 -6.75 8.63 -21.25
N SER A 258 -6.52 7.85 -22.31
CA SER A 258 -7.55 6.96 -22.84
C SER A 258 -7.95 5.92 -21.78
N LEU A 259 -9.11 5.28 -21.99
CA LEU A 259 -9.52 4.11 -21.24
C LEU A 259 -8.77 2.90 -21.81
N ILE A 260 -8.00 2.23 -20.96
CA ILE A 260 -7.15 1.09 -21.34
C ILE A 260 -7.73 -0.19 -20.75
N GLU A 261 -7.86 -1.22 -21.58
CA GLU A 261 -8.14 -2.58 -21.15
C GLU A 261 -6.84 -3.27 -20.68
N ILE A 262 -6.89 -3.87 -19.50
CA ILE A 262 -5.78 -4.58 -18.88
C ILE A 262 -6.09 -6.07 -18.87
N ASP A 263 -5.33 -6.81 -19.68
CA ASP A 263 -5.38 -8.27 -19.72
C ASP A 263 -4.82 -8.85 -18.42
N ILE A 264 -5.71 -9.40 -17.59
CA ILE A 264 -5.36 -9.95 -16.28
C ILE A 264 -4.34 -11.09 -16.39
N ASN A 265 -4.28 -11.80 -17.52
CA ASN A 265 -3.36 -12.93 -17.71
C ASN A 265 -1.93 -12.48 -18.00
N ARG A 266 -1.74 -11.28 -18.55
CA ARG A 266 -0.41 -10.69 -18.80
C ARG A 266 0.26 -10.20 -17.52
N VAL A 267 -0.52 -9.84 -16.51
CA VAL A 267 0.01 -9.40 -15.22
C VAL A 267 0.62 -10.58 -14.47
N SER A 268 1.92 -10.53 -14.24
CA SER A 268 2.66 -11.59 -13.56
C SER A 268 2.07 -11.95 -12.20
N LYS A 269 1.97 -13.25 -11.90
CA LYS A 269 1.53 -13.70 -10.57
C LYS A 269 2.53 -13.25 -9.49
N PRO A 270 2.07 -12.85 -8.30
CA PRO A 270 2.96 -12.50 -7.19
C PRO A 270 3.89 -13.67 -6.85
N LYS A 271 5.21 -13.43 -6.82
CA LYS A 271 6.21 -14.46 -6.50
C LYS A 271 7.00 -14.06 -5.27
N ILE A 272 6.79 -14.79 -4.17
CA ILE A 272 7.67 -14.69 -3.00
C ILE A 272 8.98 -15.40 -3.35
N SER A 273 10.10 -14.65 -3.37
CA SER A 273 11.40 -15.26 -3.64
C SER A 273 11.72 -16.32 -2.57
N LYS A 274 11.76 -17.60 -2.97
CA LYS A 274 12.35 -18.67 -2.14
C LYS A 274 13.86 -18.43 -2.12
N LYS A 275 14.48 -18.39 -0.93
CA LYS A 275 15.91 -18.09 -0.71
C LYS A 275 16.80 -18.59 -1.86
N ARG A 276 17.62 -17.71 -2.45
CA ARG A 276 18.91 -18.15 -3.02
C ARG A 276 19.66 -18.86 -1.90
N LYS A 277 19.95 -20.16 -2.05
CA LYS A 277 20.85 -20.90 -1.15
C LYS A 277 22.09 -20.04 -1.00
N THR A 278 22.41 -19.66 0.24
CA THR A 278 23.68 -19.02 0.56
C THR A 278 24.79 -19.94 0.06
N ARG A 279 25.50 -19.54 -1.01
CA ARG A 279 26.74 -20.20 -1.39
C ARG A 279 27.62 -20.18 -0.14
N ARG A 280 27.89 -21.36 0.43
CA ARG A 280 28.86 -21.53 1.52
C ARG A 280 30.15 -20.83 1.06
N LYS A 281 30.55 -19.76 1.74
CA LYS A 281 31.87 -19.17 1.53
C LYS A 281 32.88 -20.28 1.82
N LYS A 282 33.65 -20.69 0.80
CA LYS A 282 34.84 -21.54 1.00
C LYS A 282 35.71 -20.84 2.03
N SER A 283 35.98 -21.53 3.14
CA SER A 283 36.94 -21.11 4.15
C SER A 283 38.32 -21.05 3.51
N PHE A 284 38.83 -19.85 3.26
CA PHE A 284 40.26 -19.66 3.03
C PHE A 284 40.96 -19.74 4.39
N SER A 285 41.72 -20.81 4.60
CA SER A 285 42.64 -20.96 5.72
C SER A 285 43.71 -19.86 5.62
N ARG A 286 43.75 -18.94 6.59
CA ARG A 286 44.87 -18.00 6.75
C ARG A 286 45.90 -18.60 7.72
N LYS A 287 47.15 -18.70 7.27
CA LYS A 287 48.33 -18.92 8.13
C LYS A 287 48.54 -17.69 9.05
N PRO A 288 49.17 -17.85 10.22
CA PRO A 288 49.21 -16.80 11.24
C PRO A 288 50.32 -15.79 10.96
N ILE A 289 50.02 -14.50 11.12
CA ILE A 289 51.02 -13.46 11.32
C ILE A 289 50.65 -12.75 12.63
N LYS A 290 51.58 -12.81 13.59
CA LYS A 290 51.56 -12.07 14.84
C LYS A 290 51.85 -10.59 14.58
N SER A 291 51.07 -9.70 15.17
CA SER A 291 51.56 -8.53 15.90
C SER A 291 50.39 -7.81 16.57
N GLU A 292 50.59 -7.52 17.85
CA GLU A 292 49.68 -6.88 18.79
C GLU A 292 49.26 -5.46 18.35
N LYS A 293 48.01 -5.11 18.65
CA LYS A 293 47.68 -3.86 19.35
C LYS A 293 46.25 -3.93 19.89
N ASN A 294 46.15 -3.76 21.20
CA ASN A 294 44.93 -3.67 21.98
C ASN A 294 44.01 -2.58 21.47
N ASN A 295 42.72 -2.90 21.33
CA ASN A 295 41.64 -1.96 21.64
C ASN A 295 40.42 -2.75 22.09
N PHE A 296 40.06 -2.56 23.36
CA PHE A 296 38.83 -3.04 23.98
C PHE A 296 37.62 -2.60 23.15
N SER A 297 36.96 -3.54 22.47
CA SER A 297 35.60 -3.33 21.97
C SER A 297 34.63 -4.13 22.83
N LYS A 298 33.81 -3.39 23.59
CA LYS A 298 32.65 -3.91 24.31
C LYS A 298 31.79 -4.69 23.33
N SER A 299 31.69 -6.01 23.53
CA SER A 299 30.73 -6.87 22.86
C SER A 299 29.30 -6.37 23.15
N LYS A 300 28.66 -5.70 22.19
CA LYS A 300 27.20 -5.52 22.23
C LYS A 300 26.58 -6.92 22.08
N LYS A 301 26.05 -7.44 23.18
CA LYS A 301 25.12 -8.58 23.18
C LYS A 301 24.05 -8.30 22.11
N LYS A 302 23.92 -9.20 21.13
CA LYS A 302 22.75 -9.22 20.25
C LYS A 302 21.54 -9.47 21.15
N SER A 303 20.65 -8.49 21.27
CA SER A 303 19.32 -8.74 21.82
C SER A 303 18.62 -9.75 20.92
N GLU A 304 18.00 -10.76 21.53
CA GLU A 304 17.20 -11.79 20.86
C GLU A 304 15.81 -11.27 20.43
N GLU A 305 15.59 -9.96 20.47
CA GLU A 305 14.33 -9.36 20.05
C GLU A 305 14.15 -9.47 18.52
N PRO A 306 12.95 -9.85 18.05
CA PRO A 306 12.67 -9.92 16.62
C PRO A 306 12.88 -8.55 15.97
N ILE A 307 13.66 -8.51 14.90
CA ILE A 307 14.00 -7.27 14.18
C ILE A 307 12.70 -6.58 13.72
N ASN A 308 12.40 -5.41 14.28
CA ASN A 308 11.35 -4.54 13.78
C ASN A 308 11.85 -3.83 12.51
N TYR A 309 11.44 -4.33 11.36
CA TYR A 309 11.86 -3.80 10.06
C TYR A 309 11.20 -2.46 9.70
N ASN A 310 10.31 -1.96 10.54
CA ASN A 310 9.64 -0.67 10.39
C ASN A 310 10.13 0.33 11.47
N SER A 311 11.21 0.02 12.21
CA SER A 311 11.84 0.96 13.12
C SER A 311 12.62 2.03 12.36
N HIS A 312 12.71 3.23 12.96
CA HIS A 312 13.52 4.32 12.44
C HIS A 312 14.99 3.91 12.28
N GLU A 313 15.54 3.20 13.27
CA GLU A 313 16.92 2.69 13.26
C GLU A 313 17.19 1.69 12.12
N TYR A 314 16.24 0.81 11.79
CA TYR A 314 16.42 -0.17 10.72
C TYR A 314 16.55 0.50 9.35
N HIS A 315 15.79 1.58 9.12
CA HIS A 315 15.89 2.37 7.90
C HIS A 315 17.17 3.22 7.88
N GLN A 316 17.58 3.84 8.99
CA GLN A 316 18.86 4.55 9.08
C GLN A 316 20.07 3.65 8.77
N LYS A 317 20.06 2.39 9.19
CA LYS A 317 21.13 1.42 8.88
C LYS A 317 21.25 1.06 7.39
N GLN A 318 20.22 1.32 6.57
CA GLN A 318 20.34 1.21 5.11
C GLN A 318 21.06 2.41 4.47
N HIS A 319 21.26 3.50 5.22
CA HIS A 319 21.99 4.70 4.78
C HIS A 319 23.48 4.68 5.17
N SER A 320 23.94 3.73 5.99
CA SER A 320 25.33 3.65 6.45
C SER A 320 26.19 2.61 5.72
N ILE A 321 25.70 2.01 4.64
CA ILE A 321 26.53 1.26 3.69
C ILE A 321 26.63 2.10 2.43
N THR A 322 27.58 3.02 2.43
CA THR A 322 28.15 3.61 1.22
C THR A 322 29.41 2.83 0.86
#